data_AF-A0A7V5F0E2-F1
#
_entry.id   AF-A0A7V5F0E2-F1
#
_cell.length_a   1.000
_cell.length_b   1.000
_cell.length_c   1.000
_cell.angle_alpha   90.00
_cell.angle_beta   90.00
_cell.angle_gamma   90.00
#
_symmetry.space_group_name_H-M   'P 1'
#
loop_
_entity.id
_entity.type
_entity.pdbx_description
1 polymer ?
#
loop_
_entity_poly.entity_id
_entity_poly.type
_entity_poly.pdbx_seq_one_letter_code
_entity_poly.pdbx_strand_id
1 'polypeptide(L)'
;MPVEFLNVGFIGILLFTGSLLSSSLAALMYFTCRLLRLATEKRAGHTSLDMMDDQNQPVWLLKEGTEVEIPMKSVEIGDIITVRPGETVPVDGVIVHGAASVAVHTLTGEFQPVEKETGGPVSAATILISGIIHIRVEKSGTETEAARIVSVLEKTRDLTAYMEAIARDPIRGFSSKTDAHG
;
A
#
# COMPACT_ATOMS: atom_id res chain seq x y z
N MET A 1 -29.25 0.80 -8.99
CA MET A 1 -30.25 0.20 -9.89
C MET A 1 -31.58 0.98 -10.00
N PRO A 2 -32.19 1.63 -8.96
CA PRO A 2 -33.53 2.23 -9.14
C PRO A 2 -33.57 3.67 -9.71
N VAL A 3 -32.48 4.46 -9.58
CA VAL A 3 -32.49 5.89 -9.97
C VAL A 3 -32.31 6.15 -11.47
N GLU A 4 -31.73 5.21 -12.20
CA GLU A 4 -31.45 5.36 -13.64
C GLU A 4 -32.72 5.20 -14.48
N PHE A 5 -33.60 4.27 -14.11
CA PHE A 5 -34.89 4.08 -14.75
C PHE A 5 -35.82 5.28 -14.56
N LEU A 6 -35.79 5.90 -13.38
CA LEU A 6 -36.57 7.11 -13.08
C LEU A 6 -36.11 8.30 -13.94
N ASN A 7 -34.79 8.48 -14.09
CA ASN A 7 -34.23 9.57 -14.89
C ASN A 7 -34.52 9.42 -16.39
N VAL A 8 -34.40 8.21 -16.94
CA VAL A 8 -34.69 7.97 -18.37
C VAL A 8 -36.17 8.18 -18.68
N GLY A 9 -37.06 7.73 -17.79
CA GLY A 9 -38.51 7.96 -17.91
C GLY A 9 -38.87 9.44 -17.86
N PHE A 10 -38.25 10.20 -16.96
CA PHE A 10 -38.50 11.64 -16.81
C PHE A 10 -38.05 12.43 -18.05
N ILE A 11 -36.90 12.09 -18.62
CA ILE A 11 -36.39 12.70 -19.86
C ILE A 11 -37.33 12.39 -21.04
N GLY A 12 -37.87 11.17 -21.12
CA GLY A 12 -38.84 10.78 -22.16
C GLY A 12 -40.15 11.55 -22.08
N ILE A 13 -40.69 11.75 -20.86
CA ILE A 13 -41.93 12.51 -20.64
C ILE A 13 -41.75 14.00 -20.96
N LEU A 14 -40.57 14.57 -20.68
CA LEU A 14 -40.24 15.96 -20.99
C LEU A 14 -40.11 16.25 -22.50
N LEU A 15 -39.60 15.29 -23.28
CA LEU A 15 -39.56 15.40 -24.74
C LEU A 15 -40.96 15.42 -25.37
N PHE A 16 -41.92 14.71 -24.75
CA PHE A 16 -43.31 14.66 -25.24
C PHE A 16 -44.05 15.98 -25.08
N THR A 17 -43.70 16.80 -24.09
CA THR A 17 -44.36 18.10 -23.80
C THR A 17 -43.80 19.27 -24.63
N GLY A 18 -42.83 19.04 -25.51
CA GLY A 18 -42.34 20.04 -26.47
C GLY A 18 -41.43 21.13 -25.90
N SER A 19 -41.07 21.09 -24.61
CA SER A 19 -40.11 22.01 -23.99
C SER A 19 -38.66 21.54 -24.20
N LEU A 20 -38.18 21.66 -25.44
CA LEU A 20 -36.82 21.27 -25.87
C LEU A 20 -35.70 21.92 -25.02
N LEU A 21 -35.96 23.12 -24.48
CA LEU A 21 -35.00 23.87 -23.66
C LEU A 21 -34.68 23.17 -22.32
N SER A 22 -35.69 22.56 -21.69
CA SER A 22 -35.55 21.88 -20.40
C SER A 22 -34.83 20.53 -20.53
N SER A 23 -35.08 19.81 -21.63
CA SER A 23 -34.47 18.51 -21.90
C SER A 23 -32.96 18.63 -22.16
N SER A 24 -32.54 19.67 -22.90
CA SER A 24 -31.13 19.95 -23.16
C SER A 24 -30.37 20.30 -21.87
N LEU A 25 -30.97 21.09 -20.99
CA LEU A 25 -30.39 21.44 -19.68
C LEU A 25 -30.21 20.18 -18.81
N ALA A 26 -31.22 19.31 -18.74
CA ALA A 26 -31.16 18.08 -17.97
C ALA A 26 -30.12 17.09 -18.51
N ALA A 27 -30.04 16.94 -19.85
CA ALA A 27 -29.04 16.09 -20.49
C ALA A 27 -27.62 16.61 -20.28
N LEU A 28 -27.41 17.94 -20.36
CA LEU A 28 -26.11 18.56 -20.11
C LEU A 28 -25.70 18.41 -18.64
N MET A 29 -26.62 18.62 -17.69
CA MET A 29 -26.38 18.41 -16.26
C MET A 29 -26.08 16.94 -15.94
N TYR A 30 -26.77 16.01 -16.58
CA TYR A 30 -26.49 14.59 -16.44
C TYR A 30 -25.12 14.22 -17.03
N PHE A 31 -24.77 14.79 -18.19
CA PHE A 31 -23.49 14.56 -18.84
C PHE A 31 -22.33 15.13 -18.03
N THR A 32 -22.46 16.34 -17.49
CA THR A 32 -21.45 16.93 -16.59
C THR A 32 -21.34 16.15 -15.28
N CYS A 33 -22.46 15.70 -14.69
CA CYS A 33 -22.43 14.82 -13.53
C CYS A 33 -21.74 13.48 -13.84
N ARG A 34 -21.98 12.89 -15.02
CA ARG A 34 -21.32 11.66 -15.47
C ARG A 34 -19.83 11.88 -15.68
N LEU A 35 -19.42 12.99 -16.29
CA LEU A 35 -18.01 13.36 -16.43
C LEU A 35 -17.33 13.56 -15.09
N LEU A 36 -17.99 14.23 -14.15
CA LEU A 36 -17.47 14.42 -12.80
C LEU A 36 -17.30 13.08 -12.09
N ARG A 37 -18.26 12.15 -12.18
CA ARG A 37 -18.13 10.80 -11.63
C ARG A 37 -16.98 10.01 -12.24
N LEU A 38 -16.81 10.07 -13.57
CA LEU A 38 -15.68 9.44 -14.26
C LEU A 38 -14.34 10.10 -13.90
N ALA A 39 -14.35 11.39 -13.54
CA ALA A 39 -13.17 12.12 -13.09
C ALA A 39 -12.83 11.84 -11.62
N THR A 40 -13.82 11.62 -10.74
CA THR A 40 -13.60 11.29 -9.32
C THR A 40 -13.28 9.83 -9.07
N GLU A 41 -13.80 8.89 -9.88
CA GLU A 41 -13.44 7.47 -9.77
C GLU A 41 -11.94 7.20 -10.05
N LYS A 42 -11.25 8.09 -10.76
CA LYS A 42 -9.80 7.97 -11.00
C LYS A 42 -8.91 8.27 -9.78
N ARG A 43 -9.49 8.64 -8.63
CA ARG A 43 -8.72 8.97 -7.40
C ARG A 43 -8.93 8.02 -6.22
N ALA A 44 -9.73 6.97 -6.37
CA ALA A 44 -10.01 6.03 -5.27
C ALA A 44 -9.30 4.67 -5.38
N GLY A 45 -8.32 4.52 -6.29
CA GLY A 45 -7.69 3.22 -6.57
C GLY A 45 -6.16 3.20 -6.67
N HIS A 46 -5.47 4.30 -6.38
CA HIS A 46 -4.01 4.39 -6.52
C HIS A 46 -3.33 4.87 -5.24
N THR A 47 -3.60 4.18 -4.12
CA THR A 47 -2.77 4.30 -2.93
C THR A 47 -2.79 2.95 -2.23
N SER A 48 -1.82 2.08 -2.50
CA SER A 48 -1.29 1.03 -1.60
C SER A 48 -0.67 -0.20 -2.28
N LEU A 49 -0.68 -0.35 -3.62
CA LEU A 49 -0.26 -1.61 -4.26
C LEU A 49 0.88 -1.48 -5.27
N ASP A 50 1.78 -0.51 -5.10
CA ASP A 50 3.05 -0.46 -5.84
C ASP A 50 4.27 -0.69 -4.94
N MET A 51 4.04 -1.03 -3.67
CA MET A 51 5.09 -1.38 -2.69
C MET A 51 5.26 -2.90 -2.50
N MET A 52 4.50 -3.71 -3.24
CA MET A 52 4.50 -5.18 -3.10
C MET A 52 5.28 -5.92 -4.20
N ASP A 53 5.90 -5.22 -5.16
CA ASP A 53 6.72 -5.84 -6.20
C ASP A 53 8.23 -5.81 -5.89
N ASP A 54 8.58 -5.59 -4.62
CA ASP A 54 9.97 -5.39 -4.20
C ASP A 54 10.52 -6.50 -3.30
N GLN A 55 9.98 -7.71 -3.41
CA GLN A 55 10.49 -8.87 -2.68
C GLN A 55 11.81 -9.43 -3.23
N ASN A 56 12.36 -8.81 -4.28
CA ASN A 56 13.60 -9.26 -4.91
C ASN A 56 14.63 -8.13 -5.09
N GLN A 57 14.53 -7.06 -4.31
CA GLN A 57 15.54 -6.00 -4.36
C GLN A 57 16.90 -6.58 -3.91
N PRO A 58 17.93 -6.48 -4.77
CA PRO A 58 19.25 -6.95 -4.42
C PRO A 58 19.83 -6.09 -3.30
N VAL A 59 20.56 -6.72 -2.38
CA VAL A 59 21.20 -6.06 -1.23
C VAL A 59 22.71 -6.15 -1.38
N TRP A 60 23.40 -5.06 -1.09
CA TRP A 60 24.86 -5.01 -1.12
C TRP A 60 25.44 -5.49 0.20
N LEU A 61 25.99 -6.71 0.22
CA LEU A 61 26.70 -7.27 1.36
C LEU A 61 28.18 -6.86 1.30
N LEU A 62 28.69 -6.30 2.38
CA LEU A 62 30.11 -6.00 2.54
C LEU A 62 30.83 -7.23 3.12
N LYS A 63 31.52 -7.99 2.27
CA LYS A 63 32.32 -9.16 2.66
C LYS A 63 33.80 -8.90 2.42
N GLU A 64 34.61 -8.96 3.49
CA GLU A 64 36.07 -8.78 3.42
C GLU A 64 36.50 -7.47 2.72
N GLY A 65 35.70 -6.41 2.84
CA GLY A 65 35.96 -5.10 2.22
C GLY A 65 35.52 -4.98 0.75
N THR A 66 34.87 -6.01 0.19
CA THR A 66 34.27 -5.97 -1.15
C THR A 66 32.75 -6.00 -1.04
N GLU A 67 32.07 -5.12 -1.78
CA GLU A 67 30.61 -5.12 -1.90
C GLU A 67 30.18 -6.19 -2.91
N VAL A 68 29.32 -7.11 -2.47
CA VAL A 68 28.76 -8.19 -3.29
C VAL A 68 27.25 -8.06 -3.28
N GLU A 69 26.66 -8.05 -4.47
CA GLU A 69 25.21 -8.05 -4.65
C GLU A 69 24.66 -9.44 -4.33
N ILE A 70 23.80 -9.54 -3.30
CA ILE A 70 23.16 -10.79 -2.89
C ILE A 70 21.64 -10.61 -2.80
N PRO A 71 20.84 -11.67 -3.02
CA PRO A 71 19.40 -11.60 -2.80
C PRO A 71 19.09 -11.44 -1.31
N MET A 72 18.04 -10.69 -0.99
CA MET A 72 17.59 -10.45 0.40
C MET A 72 17.39 -11.74 1.22
N LYS A 73 16.99 -12.84 0.58
CA LYS A 73 16.81 -14.15 1.22
C LYS A 73 18.11 -14.79 1.74
N SER A 74 19.26 -14.32 1.26
CA SER A 74 20.58 -14.82 1.66
C SER A 74 21.24 -13.96 2.73
N VAL A 75 20.56 -12.91 3.22
CA VAL A 75 21.06 -12.03 4.28
C VAL A 75 20.85 -12.69 5.64
N GLU A 76 21.95 -12.90 6.38
CA GLU A 76 21.94 -13.51 7.71
C GLU A 76 22.14 -12.48 8.83
N ILE A 77 21.82 -12.87 10.06
CA ILE A 77 22.06 -12.03 11.24
C ILE A 77 23.58 -11.87 11.43
N GLY A 78 24.03 -10.63 11.63
CA GLY A 78 25.44 -10.29 11.79
C GLY A 78 26.15 -9.84 10.51
N ASP A 79 25.52 -10.04 9.34
CA ASP A 79 26.01 -9.51 8.07
C ASP A 79 26.09 -7.97 8.10
N ILE A 80 27.01 -7.41 7.31
CA ILE A 80 27.15 -5.97 7.14
C ILE A 80 26.67 -5.60 5.74
N ILE A 81 25.59 -4.83 5.66
CA ILE A 81 25.04 -4.37 4.38
C ILE A 81 25.36 -2.89 4.15
N THR A 82 25.57 -2.51 2.91
CA THR A 82 25.72 -1.11 2.50
C THR A 82 24.38 -0.59 2.01
N VAL A 83 23.96 0.58 2.48
CA VAL A 83 22.75 1.29 2.01
C VAL A 83 23.12 2.68 1.52
N ARG A 84 22.58 3.05 0.36
CA ARG A 84 22.87 4.31 -0.33
C ARG A 84 21.66 5.27 -0.32
N PRO A 85 21.87 6.57 -0.58
CA PRO A 85 20.79 7.54 -0.63
C PRO A 85 19.73 7.14 -1.66
N GLY A 86 18.45 7.25 -1.28
CA GLY A 86 17.31 6.86 -2.10
C GLY A 86 16.89 5.39 -1.95
N GLU A 87 17.71 4.56 -1.31
CA GLU A 87 17.37 3.17 -1.03
C GLU A 87 16.55 3.03 0.26
N THR A 88 15.69 2.02 0.28
CA THR A 88 14.95 1.62 1.48
C THR A 88 15.79 0.64 2.26
N VAL A 89 15.87 0.82 3.58
CA VAL A 89 16.59 -0.10 4.46
C VAL A 89 15.81 -1.43 4.53
N PRO A 90 16.43 -2.57 4.14
CA PRO A 90 15.71 -3.84 4.03
C PRO A 90 15.66 -4.64 5.35
N VAL A 91 16.47 -4.28 6.34
CA VAL A 91 16.67 -5.01 7.62
C VAL A 91 16.54 -4.08 8.83
N ASP A 92 16.28 -4.66 10.00
CA ASP A 92 16.50 -3.95 11.27
C ASP A 92 17.95 -4.18 11.72
N GLY A 93 18.62 -3.12 12.18
CA GLY A 93 20.00 -3.24 12.62
C GLY A 93 20.62 -1.95 13.16
N VAL A 94 21.94 -1.98 13.31
CA VAL A 94 22.73 -0.87 13.88
C VAL A 94 23.79 -0.41 12.88
N ILE A 95 23.95 0.91 12.74
CA ILE A 95 24.98 1.49 11.88
C ILE A 95 26.36 1.19 12.47
N VAL A 96 27.22 0.51 11.73
CA VAL A 96 28.61 0.22 12.12
C VAL A 96 29.61 1.18 11.50
N HIS A 97 29.25 1.83 10.39
CA HIS A 97 30.11 2.81 9.75
C HIS A 97 29.30 3.79 8.91
N GLY A 98 29.74 5.05 8.87
CA GLY A 98 29.11 6.13 8.13
C GLY A 98 28.11 6.95 8.96
N ALA A 99 27.52 7.93 8.30
CA ALA A 99 26.46 8.78 8.81
C ALA A 99 25.45 9.03 7.70
N ALA A 100 24.17 9.05 8.04
CA ALA A 100 23.11 9.28 7.08
C ALA A 100 21.91 10.00 7.70
N SER A 101 21.15 10.67 6.84
CA SER A 101 19.84 11.20 7.18
C SER A 101 18.77 10.21 6.76
N VAL A 102 17.92 9.81 7.70
CA VAL A 102 16.81 8.86 7.46
C VAL A 102 15.47 9.58 7.56
N ALA A 103 14.52 9.17 6.73
CA ALA A 103 13.15 9.68 6.79
C ALA A 103 12.38 8.99 7.92
N VAL A 104 11.97 9.75 8.94
CA VAL A 104 11.14 9.22 10.03
C VAL A 104 9.73 9.78 9.91
N HIS A 105 8.74 8.90 9.91
CA HIS A 105 7.34 9.27 10.07
C HIS A 105 7.08 9.67 11.53
N THR A 106 6.78 10.95 11.75
CA THR A 106 6.43 11.44 13.09
C THR A 106 4.95 11.19 13.37
N LEU A 107 4.55 11.08 14.65
CA LEU A 107 3.16 10.88 15.10
C LEU A 107 2.16 11.93 14.53
N THR A 108 2.67 13.06 14.05
CA THR A 108 1.91 14.14 13.40
C THR A 108 1.66 13.91 11.90
N GLY A 109 2.21 12.84 11.31
CA GLY A 109 2.04 12.50 9.90
C GLY A 109 2.98 13.21 8.93
N GLU A 110 3.95 13.98 9.44
CA GLU A 110 4.94 14.68 8.62
C GLU A 110 6.25 13.87 8.51
N PHE A 111 6.89 13.98 7.33
CA PHE A 111 8.21 13.43 7.09
C PHE A 111 9.27 14.38 7.65
N GLN A 112 10.03 13.91 8.64
CA GLN A 112 11.16 14.66 9.18
C GLN A 112 12.47 13.90 8.93
N PRO A 113 13.48 14.52 8.29
CA PRO A 113 14.82 13.95 8.22
C PRO A 113 15.45 13.94 9.62
N VAL A 114 15.93 12.76 10.03
CA VAL A 114 16.67 12.57 11.28
C VAL A 114 18.07 12.07 10.94
N GLU A 115 19.09 12.74 11.46
CA GLU A 115 20.47 12.30 11.31
C GLU A 115 20.77 11.11 12.23
N LYS A 116 21.45 10.11 11.66
CA LYS A 116 21.87 8.89 12.33
C LYS A 116 23.36 8.69 12.05
N GLU A 117 24.10 8.46 13.12
CA GLU A 117 25.53 8.18 13.07
C GLU A 117 25.82 6.74 13.50
N THR A 118 27.09 6.37 13.45
CA THR A 118 27.59 5.07 13.90
C THR A 118 27.13 4.77 15.34
N GLY A 119 26.61 3.57 15.58
CA GLY A 119 25.98 3.14 16.82
C GLY A 119 24.47 3.43 16.89
N GLY A 120 23.91 4.18 15.95
CA GLY A 120 22.48 4.46 15.88
C GLY A 120 21.67 3.26 15.36
N PRO A 121 20.48 2.98 15.95
CA PRO A 121 19.57 1.97 15.42
C PRO A 121 18.81 2.48 14.19
N VAL A 122 18.57 1.57 13.25
CA VAL A 122 17.83 1.79 12.01
C VAL A 122 16.84 0.64 11.82
N SER A 123 15.63 0.99 11.38
CA SER A 123 14.55 0.03 11.16
C SER A 123 14.32 -0.24 9.68
N ALA A 124 13.85 -1.44 9.37
CA ALA A 124 13.38 -1.84 8.07
C ALA A 124 12.25 -0.92 7.58
N ALA A 125 12.13 -0.77 6.26
CA ALA A 125 11.19 0.14 5.59
C ALA A 125 11.46 1.65 5.83
N THR A 126 12.64 2.00 6.36
CA THR A 126 13.08 3.40 6.46
C THR A 126 13.80 3.81 5.17
N ILE A 127 13.54 5.01 4.65
CA ILE A 127 14.21 5.52 3.45
C ILE A 127 15.46 6.32 3.84
N LEU A 128 16.59 6.03 3.21
CA LEU A 128 17.80 6.82 3.35
C LEU A 128 17.71 8.07 2.48
N ILE A 129 17.79 9.26 3.08
CA ILE A 129 17.70 10.54 2.35
C ILE A 129 19.07 10.95 1.81
N SER A 130 20.11 10.83 2.63
CA SER A 130 21.47 11.24 2.29
C SER A 130 22.52 10.47 3.10
N GLY A 131 23.74 10.39 2.58
CA GLY A 131 24.84 9.65 3.21
C GLY A 131 24.91 8.17 2.80
N ILE A 132 26.00 7.51 3.15
CA ILE A 132 26.20 6.07 2.93
C ILE A 132 26.45 5.46 4.30
N ILE A 133 25.70 4.42 4.62
CA ILE A 133 25.83 3.71 5.90
C ILE A 133 26.04 2.22 5.68
N HIS A 134 26.84 1.65 6.58
CA HIS A 134 26.99 0.21 6.71
C HIS A 134 26.23 -0.22 7.95
N ILE A 135 25.31 -1.16 7.78
CA ILE A 135 24.39 -1.61 8.83
C ILE A 135 24.73 -3.05 9.15
N ARG A 136 24.93 -3.35 10.44
CA ARG A 136 24.97 -4.73 10.92
C ARG A 136 23.54 -5.24 11.13
N VAL A 137 23.21 -6.33 10.45
CA VAL A 137 21.89 -6.96 10.51
C VAL A 137 21.65 -7.52 11.92
N GLU A 138 20.59 -7.07 12.59
CA GLU A 138 20.10 -7.68 13.82
C GLU A 138 18.88 -8.57 13.57
N LYS A 139 17.99 -8.16 12.66
CA LYS A 139 16.83 -8.94 12.22
C LYS A 139 16.63 -8.78 10.71
N SER A 140 16.29 -9.86 10.01
CA SER A 140 16.02 -9.85 8.57
C SER A 140 14.69 -10.55 8.24
N GLY A 141 14.13 -10.24 7.07
CA GLY A 141 12.92 -10.89 6.54
C GLY A 141 11.69 -10.75 7.45
N THR A 142 11.08 -11.90 7.78
CA THR A 142 9.83 -11.98 8.58
C THR A 142 10.00 -11.59 10.04
N GLU A 143 11.24 -11.51 10.53
CA GLU A 143 11.52 -11.14 11.92
C GLU A 143 11.59 -9.62 12.12
N THR A 144 11.59 -8.85 11.04
CA THR A 144 11.62 -7.39 11.09
C THR A 144 10.33 -6.81 11.68
N GLU A 145 10.44 -5.64 12.30
CA GLU A 145 9.28 -4.94 12.87
C GLU A 145 8.29 -4.55 11.77
N ALA A 146 8.79 -4.13 10.61
CA ALA A 146 7.97 -3.84 9.44
C ALA A 146 7.19 -5.08 8.95
N ALA A 147 7.84 -6.24 8.82
CA ALA A 147 7.17 -7.48 8.41
C ALA A 147 6.08 -7.91 9.39
N ARG A 148 6.29 -7.69 10.70
CA ARG A 148 5.27 -7.96 11.72
C ARG A 148 4.02 -7.10 11.51
N ILE A 149 4.19 -5.81 11.23
CA ILE A 149 3.06 -4.89 10.96
C ILE A 149 2.32 -5.32 9.69
N VAL A 150 3.05 -5.64 8.62
CA VAL A 150 2.46 -6.12 7.36
C VAL A 150 1.64 -7.40 7.60
N SER A 151 2.18 -8.36 8.34
CA SER A 151 1.48 -9.62 8.64
C SER A 151 0.17 -9.43 9.43
N VAL A 152 0.10 -8.39 10.28
CA VAL A 152 -1.12 -8.05 11.03
C VAL A 152 -2.13 -7.34 10.13
N LEU A 153 -1.65 -6.47 9.24
CA LEU A 153 -2.50 -5.78 8.27
C LEU A 153 -3.11 -6.73 7.24
N GLU A 154 -2.35 -7.70 6.76
CA GLU A 154 -2.83 -8.75 5.84
C GLU A 154 -3.98 -9.56 6.46
N LYS A 155 -3.82 -10.00 7.71
CA LYS A 155 -4.89 -10.69 8.46
C LYS A 155 -6.17 -9.85 8.58
N THR A 156 -6.03 -8.53 8.63
CA THR A 156 -7.17 -7.61 8.73
C THR A 156 -7.85 -7.41 7.37
N ARG A 157 -7.07 -7.32 6.28
CA ARG A 157 -7.60 -7.23 4.91
C ARG A 157 -8.35 -8.49 4.50
N ASP A 158 -7.85 -9.66 4.87
CA ASP A 158 -8.55 -10.93 4.66
C ASP A 158 -9.91 -10.94 5.37
N LEU A 159 -10.01 -10.34 6.55
CA LEU A 159 -11.27 -10.21 7.28
C LEU A 159 -12.28 -9.31 6.53
N THR A 160 -11.82 -8.17 6.01
CA THR A 160 -12.68 -7.24 5.24
C THR A 160 -13.13 -7.88 3.91
N ALA A 161 -12.22 -8.57 3.22
CA ALA A 161 -12.54 -9.32 2.00
C ALA A 161 -13.50 -10.48 2.27
N TYR A 162 -13.34 -11.19 3.40
CA TYR A 162 -14.27 -12.23 3.86
C TYR A 162 -15.65 -11.66 4.23
N MET A 163 -15.71 -10.51 4.89
CA MET A 163 -16.96 -9.82 5.21
C MET A 163 -17.69 -9.37 3.93
N GLU A 164 -16.97 -8.83 2.94
CA GLU A 164 -17.54 -8.49 1.63
C GLU A 164 -18.02 -9.73 0.85
N ALA A 165 -17.31 -10.85 0.94
CA ALA A 165 -17.71 -12.11 0.33
C ALA A 165 -19.00 -12.69 0.96
N ILE A 166 -19.14 -12.64 2.29
CA ILE A 166 -20.37 -13.03 3.00
C ILE A 166 -21.52 -12.08 2.64
N ALA A 167 -21.27 -10.77 2.60
CA ALA A 167 -22.29 -9.78 2.27
C ALA A 167 -22.81 -9.92 0.82
N ARG A 168 -21.97 -10.40 -0.10
CA ARG A 168 -22.33 -10.61 -1.51
C ARG A 168 -23.19 -11.85 -1.73
N ASP A 169 -23.08 -12.89 -0.89
CA ASP A 169 -23.84 -14.13 -1.07
C ASP A 169 -24.19 -14.81 0.28
N PRO A 170 -25.20 -14.29 1.01
CA PRO A 170 -25.48 -14.73 2.39
C PRO A 170 -26.03 -16.17 2.50
N ILE A 171 -26.40 -16.80 1.39
CA ILE A 171 -27.10 -18.10 1.39
C ILE A 171 -26.12 -19.29 1.38
N ARG A 172 -24.89 -19.13 0.86
CA ARG A 172 -23.89 -20.23 0.82
C ARG A 172 -23.25 -20.53 2.18
N GLY A 173 -23.23 -19.57 3.10
CA GLY A 173 -22.64 -19.75 4.45
C GLY A 173 -23.49 -20.61 5.40
N PHE A 174 -24.76 -20.85 5.09
CA PHE A 174 -25.66 -21.62 5.95
C PHE A 174 -25.74 -23.11 5.57
N SER A 175 -25.41 -23.48 4.32
CA SER A 175 -25.55 -24.86 3.84
C SER A 175 -24.41 -25.80 4.23
N SER A 176 -23.26 -25.30 4.69
CA SER A 176 -22.15 -26.17 5.11
C SER A 176 -22.25 -26.64 6.57
N LYS A 177 -23.23 -26.14 7.33
CA LYS A 177 -23.40 -26.49 8.76
C LYS A 177 -24.49 -27.52 9.04
N THR A 178 -25.21 -27.98 8.02
CA THR A 178 -26.31 -28.95 8.19
C THR A 178 -25.93 -30.40 7.84
N ASP A 179 -24.77 -30.65 7.24
CA ASP A 179 -24.32 -32.01 6.86
C ASP A 179 -23.35 -32.64 7.87
N ALA A 180 -23.13 -32.01 9.04
CA ALA A 180 -22.23 -32.54 10.06
C ALA A 180 -22.94 -33.31 11.20
N HIS A 181 -24.26 -33.24 11.34
CA HIS A 181 -25.02 -34.07 12.30
C HIS A 181 -26.46 -34.30 11.82
N GLY A 182 -26.75 -35.52 11.33
CA GLY A 182 -28.10 -36.02 11.12
C GLY A 182 -28.26 -36.84 9.85
#